data_AF-A0A259TWB2-F1
#
_entry.id   AF-A0A259TWB2-F1
#
_cell.length_a   1.000
_cell.length_b   1.000
_cell.length_c   1.000
_cell.angle_alpha   90.00
_cell.angle_beta   90.00
_cell.angle_gamma   90.00
#
_symmetry.space_group_name_H-M   'P 1'
#
loop_
_entity.id
_entity.type
_entity.pdbx_description
1 polymer ?
#
loop_
_entity_poly.entity_id
_entity_poly.type
_entity_poly.pdbx_seq_one_letter_code
_entity_poly.pdbx_strand_id
1 'polypeptide(L)' 'MTDPTTKKKALVVTCQADGQNGNVADLTRHLNEGWRLVSTTAMGGVGGYDGPVQFAALVILEREEQKTVGGFTGQ' A
#
# COMPACT_ATOMS: atom_id res chain seq x y z
N MET A 1 19.35 13.25 -18.66
CA MET A 1 17.93 13.01 -18.36
C MET A 1 17.92 11.95 -17.26
N THR A 2 17.62 12.30 -16.02
CA THR A 2 17.61 11.33 -14.91
C THR A 2 16.20 10.75 -14.85
N ASP A 3 16.04 9.45 -15.06
CA ASP A 3 14.77 8.77 -14.85
C ASP A 3 14.21 9.08 -13.46
N PRO A 4 12.90 9.35 -13.32
CA PRO A 4 12.29 9.51 -12.01
C PRO A 4 12.50 8.21 -11.22
N THR A 5 13.11 8.29 -10.04
CA THR A 5 13.24 7.12 -9.17
C THR A 5 11.86 6.70 -8.68
N THR A 6 11.37 5.56 -9.15
CA THR A 6 10.12 4.96 -8.67
C THR A 6 10.39 4.20 -7.38
N LYS A 7 9.73 4.60 -6.28
CA LYS A 7 9.72 3.84 -5.04
C LYS A 7 8.65 2.76 -5.10
N LYS A 8 8.96 1.57 -4.57
CA LYS A 8 8.02 0.47 -4.41
C LYS A 8 7.89 0.06 -2.95
N LYS A 9 6.69 -0.37 -2.56
CA LYS A 9 6.37 -0.91 -1.24
C LYS A 9 5.46 -2.11 -1.38
N ALA A 10 5.58 -3.04 -0.45
CA ALA A 10 4.66 -4.16 -0.28
C ALA A 10 3.92 -3.99 1.04
N LEU A 11 2.60 -4.17 1.02
CA LEU A 11 1.73 -4.11 2.19
C LEU A 11 0.88 -5.38 2.21
N VAL A 12 0.77 -6.02 3.38
CA VAL A 12 -0.19 -7.11 3.58
C VAL A 12 -1.45 -6.52 4.20
N VAL A 13 -2.56 -6.70 3.50
CA VAL A 13 -3.89 -6.30 3.95
C VAL A 13 -4.65 -7.55 4.36
N THR A 14 -5.25 -7.54 5.54
CA THR A 14 -6.02 -8.65 6.07
C THR A 14 -7.46 -8.25 6.32
N CYS A 15 -8.42 -9.07 5.95
CA CYS A 15 -9.85 -8.85 6.17
C CYS A 15 -10.43 -10.05 6.93
N GLN A 16 -11.05 -9.79 8.08
CA GLN A 16 -11.81 -10.78 8.83
C GLN A 16 -13.23 -10.92 8.27
N ALA A 17 -13.84 -12.08 8.48
CA ALA A 17 -15.21 -12.34 8.03
C ALA A 17 -16.28 -11.41 8.64
N ASP A 18 -15.99 -10.80 9.79
CA ASP A 18 -16.84 -9.80 10.45
C ASP A 18 -16.65 -8.37 9.90
N GLY A 19 -15.80 -8.20 8.89
CA GLY A 19 -15.47 -6.92 8.28
C GLY A 19 -14.41 -6.11 9.03
N GLN A 20 -13.84 -6.64 10.12
CA GLN A 20 -12.66 -6.05 10.73
C GLN A 20 -11.47 -6.17 9.77
N ASN A 21 -10.84 -5.03 9.49
CA ASN A 21 -9.77 -4.95 8.51
C ASN A 21 -8.46 -4.57 9.19
N GLY A 22 -7.46 -5.46 9.08
CA GLY A 22 -6.08 -5.15 9.41
C GLY A 22 -5.44 -4.36 8.27
N ASN A 23 -4.77 -3.26 8.61
CA ASN A 23 -3.94 -2.45 7.72
C ASN A 23 -4.65 -1.78 6.53
N VAL A 24 -6.00 -1.76 6.48
CA VAL A 24 -6.74 -0.97 5.49
C VAL A 24 -6.59 0.53 5.72
N ALA A 25 -6.47 0.95 6.98
CA ALA A 25 -6.15 2.34 7.32
C ALA A 25 -4.78 2.77 6.77
N ASP A 26 -3.77 1.91 6.88
CA ASP A 26 -2.42 2.16 6.35
C ASP A 26 -2.40 2.16 4.82
N LEU A 27 -3.13 1.24 4.18
CA LEU A 27 -3.33 1.28 2.73
C LEU A 27 -3.95 2.62 2.31
N THR A 28 -5.04 3.03 2.96
CA THR A 28 -5.76 4.28 2.68
C THR A 28 -4.85 5.49 2.85
N ARG A 29 -4.06 5.51 3.92
CA ARG A 29 -3.06 6.55 4.17
C ARG A 29 -2.05 6.63 3.03
N HIS A 30 -1.48 5.51 2.58
CA HIS A 30 -0.52 5.53 1.48
C HIS A 30 -1.13 5.99 0.16
N LEU A 31 -2.36 5.57 -0.14
CA LEU A 31 -3.08 6.08 -1.31
C LEU A 31 -3.25 7.61 -1.24
N ASN A 32 -3.60 8.15 -0.07
CA ASN A 32 -3.71 9.59 0.16
C ASN A 32 -2.36 10.33 0.09
N GLU A 33 -1.25 9.66 0.44
CA GLU A 33 0.12 10.18 0.32
C GLU A 33 0.66 10.13 -1.13
N GLY A 34 -0.18 9.77 -2.12
CA GLY A 34 0.17 9.73 -3.53
C GLY A 34 0.86 8.44 -3.98
N TRP A 35 0.81 7.38 -3.17
CA TRP A 35 1.16 6.05 -3.64
C TRP A 35 0.05 5.49 -4.52
N ARG A 36 0.42 4.78 -5.57
CA ARG A 36 -0.48 4.13 -6.52
C ARG A 36 -0.43 2.63 -6.34
N LEU A 37 -1.59 1.99 -6.44
CA LEU A 37 -1.70 0.54 -6.41
C LEU A 37 -1.27 -0.04 -7.77
N VAL A 38 -0.32 -0.96 -7.74
CA VAL A 38 0.28 -1.58 -8.93
C VAL A 38 -0.22 -3.00 -9.13
N SER A 39 -0.29 -3.76 -8.03
CA SER A 39 -0.69 -5.17 -8.09
C SER A 39 -1.28 -5.60 -6.76
N THR A 40 -2.24 -6.52 -6.85
CA THR A 40 -2.79 -7.23 -5.69
C THR A 40 -2.71 -8.73 -5.96
N THR A 41 -2.27 -9.49 -4.96
CA THR A 41 -2.21 -10.95 -5.04
C THR A 41 -2.88 -11.54 -3.81
N ALA A 42 -3.89 -12.37 -4.01
CA ALA A 42 -4.52 -13.10 -2.92
C ALA A 42 -3.51 -14.10 -2.34
N MET A 43 -3.29 -14.06 -1.03
CA MET A 43 -2.34 -14.93 -0.32
C MET A 43 -3.03 -16.10 0.39
N GLY A 44 -4.33 -16.28 0.17
CA GLY A 44 -5.14 -17.26 0.89
C GLY A 44 -5.67 -16.70 2.22
N GLY A 45 -6.39 -17.55 2.95
CA GLY A 45 -6.94 -17.19 4.25
C GLY A 45 -6.37 -18.05 5.36
N VAL A 46 -6.19 -17.46 6.54
CA VAL A 46 -5.88 -18.14 7.80
C VAL A 46 -7.17 -18.18 8.61
N GLY A 47 -7.67 -19.36 8.93
CA GLY A 47 -8.90 -19.48 9.72
C GLY A 47 -9.63 -20.76 9.38
N GLY A 48 -9.43 -21.74 10.25
CA GLY A 48 -10.09 -23.04 10.20
C GLY A 48 -10.20 -23.60 11.61
N TYR A 49 -11.37 -24.13 11.90
CA TYR A 49 -11.82 -24.84 13.12
C TYR A 49 -12.08 -24.02 14.39
N ASP A 50 -11.20 -23.10 14.84
CA ASP A 50 -11.35 -22.45 16.18
C ASP A 50 -11.10 -20.93 16.21
N GLY A 51 -10.96 -20.26 15.04
CA GLY A 51 -10.68 -18.82 14.97
C GLY A 51 -11.37 -18.13 13.79
N PRO A 52 -11.51 -16.78 13.83
CA PRO A 52 -12.19 -16.03 12.78
C PRO A 52 -11.46 -16.17 11.44
N VAL A 53 -12.21 -16.44 10.38
CA VAL A 53 -11.69 -16.51 9.02
C VAL A 53 -11.06 -15.16 8.67
N GLN A 54 -9.76 -15.17 8.35
CA GLN A 54 -9.01 -14.03 7.89
C GLN A 54 -8.54 -14.28 6.47
N PHE A 55 -8.83 -13.37 5.56
CA PHE A 55 -8.31 -13.35 4.20
C PHE A 55 -7.13 -12.39 4.13
N ALA A 56 -6.06 -12.76 3.45
CA ALA A 56 -4.90 -11.90 3.24
C ALA A 56 -4.67 -11.59 1.76
N ALA A 57 -4.30 -10.35 1.47
CA ALA A 57 -3.86 -9.91 0.15
C ALA A 57 -2.52 -9.17 0.27
N LEU A 58 -1.59 -9.51 -0.62
CA LEU A 58 -0.38 -8.74 -0.86
C LEU A 58 -0.72 -7.60 -1.81
N VAL A 59 -0.42 -6.38 -1.40
CA VAL A 59 -0.63 -5.16 -2.18
C VAL A 59 0.73 -4.54 -2.48
N ILE A 60 1.02 -4.34 -3.76
CA ILE A 60 2.21 -3.63 -4.21
C ILE A 60 1.82 -2.20 -4.55
N LEU A 61 2.50 -1.25 -3.92
CA LEU A 61 2.34 0.17 -4.11
C LEU A 61 3.58 0.76 -4.76
N GLU A 62 3.40 1.75 -5.62
CA GLU A 62 4.50 2.55 -6.16
C GLU A 62 4.24 4.04 -6.02
N ARG A 63 5.31 4.82 -5.98
CA ARG A 63 5.24 6.28 -6.01
C ARG A 63 6.43 6.83 -6.78
N GLU A 64 6.16 7.78 -7.66
CA GLU A 64 7.21 8.56 -8.30
C GLU A 64 7.79 9.54 -7.28
N GLU A 65 9.11 9.55 -7.12
CA GLU A 65 9.75 10.66 -6.42
C GLU A 65 9.63 11.91 -7.29
N GLN A 66 8.81 12.86 -6.84
CA GLN A 66 8.92 14.22 -7.35
C GLN A 66 10.29 14.75 -6.93
N LYS A 67 11.18 14.98 -7.91
CA LYS A 67 12.31 15.87 -7.68
C LYS A 67 11.74 17.21 -7.24
N THR A 68 12.05 17.62 -6.02
CA THR A 68 11.91 19.01 -5.61
C THR A 68 12.79 19.84 -6.55
N VAL A 69 12.21 20.42 -7.59
CA VAL A 69 12.90 21.46 -8.36
C VAL A 69 13.11 22.64 -7.43
N GLY A 70 14.36 23.08 -7.34
CA GLY A 70 14.90 23.89 -6.25
C GLY A 70 14.09 25.14 -5.91
N GLY A 71 14.18 25.52 -4.63
CA GLY A 71 13.68 26.80 -4.16
C GLY A 71 14.29 27.93 -4.97
N PHE A 72 13.44 28.63 -5.73
CA PHE A 72 13.73 29.99 -6.15
C PHE A 72 13.57 30.90 -4.93
N THR A 73 14.65 31.12 -4.18
CA THR A 73 14.76 32.34 -3.38
C THR A 73 14.96 33.48 -4.35
N GLY A 74 13.87 34.20 -4.63
CA GLY A 74 13.89 35.48 -5.31
C GLY A 74 14.81 36.45 -4.58
N GLN A 75 15.49 37.22 -5.41
CA GLN A 75 16.55 38.19 -5.17
C GLN A 75 16.21 39.28 -4.14
#